data_AF-A0AB36KJU4-F1
#
_entry.id   AF-A0AB36KJU4-F1
#
_cell.length_a   1.000
_cell.length_b   1.000
_cell.length_c   1.000
_cell.angle_alpha   90.00
_cell.angle_beta   90.00
_cell.angle_gamma   90.00
#
_symmetry.space_group_name_H-M   'P 1'
#
loop_
_entity.id
_entity.type
_entity.pdbx_description
1 polymer ?
#
loop_
_entity_poly.entity_id
_entity_poly.type
_entity_poly.pdbx_seq_one_letter_code
_entity_poly.pdbx_strand_id
1 'polypeptide(L)'
;GAEPDPLWAPLGADVFWQGSVYDQDSSLVITLDDPLAVFNDLGMQLAADQAAFREWQSAHEHKIQIAQTIATLCGAESEAEKLPASVRGDALRTHQYLSEVEAYFE
;
A
#
# COMPACT_ATOMS: atom_id res chain seq x y z
N GLY A 1 -18.39 24.86 54.55
CA GLY A 1 -18.54 25.02 53.10
C GLY A 1 -17.59 24.03 52.47
N ALA A 2 -18.11 23.00 51.84
CA ALA A 2 -17.32 22.00 51.14
C ALA A 2 -17.40 22.32 49.65
N GLU A 3 -16.26 22.51 49.00
CA GLU A 3 -16.18 22.59 47.55
C GLU A 3 -16.48 21.20 46.95
N PRO A 4 -17.24 21.11 45.85
CA PRO A 4 -17.46 19.83 45.19
C PRO A 4 -16.23 19.46 44.34
N ASP A 5 -15.71 18.26 44.55
CA ASP A 5 -14.68 17.65 43.70
C ASP A 5 -15.16 17.58 42.23
N PRO A 6 -14.32 17.93 41.24
CA PRO A 6 -14.66 17.73 39.84
C PRO A 6 -14.51 16.26 39.51
N LEU A 7 -15.64 15.56 39.35
CA LEU A 7 -15.69 14.11 39.27
C LEU A 7 -15.24 13.52 37.91
N TRP A 8 -14.85 14.33 36.93
CA TRP A 8 -14.48 13.83 35.59
C TRP A 8 -13.45 14.73 34.90
N ALA A 9 -12.33 14.13 34.47
CA ALA A 9 -11.35 14.75 33.57
C ALA A 9 -11.40 14.05 32.21
N PRO A 10 -11.71 14.75 31.10
CA PRO A 10 -11.78 14.14 29.78
C PRO A 10 -10.37 13.96 29.21
N LEU A 11 -10.04 12.74 28.80
CA LEU A 11 -8.85 12.42 28.02
C LEU A 11 -9.27 12.24 26.56
N GLY A 12 -9.24 13.34 25.79
CA GLY A 12 -9.24 13.30 24.32
C GLY A 12 -10.51 13.83 23.64
N ALA A 13 -10.31 14.91 22.86
CA ALA A 13 -11.22 15.52 21.87
C ALA A 13 -12.50 16.22 22.41
N ASP A 14 -12.40 17.55 22.56
CA ASP A 14 -13.45 18.48 22.97
C ASP A 14 -14.63 18.58 21.98
N VAL A 15 -15.55 17.62 22.01
CA VAL A 15 -16.91 17.82 21.47
C VAL A 15 -17.92 17.46 22.55
N PHE A 16 -18.27 18.44 23.38
CA PHE A 16 -19.37 18.32 24.33
C PHE A 16 -20.68 18.63 23.63
N TRP A 17 -21.47 17.61 23.29
CA TRP A 17 -22.86 17.81 22.93
C TRP A 17 -23.71 17.69 24.20
N GLN A 18 -24.14 18.81 24.77
CA GLN A 18 -24.99 18.83 25.96
C GLN A 18 -26.45 18.53 25.58
N GLY A 19 -26.73 17.27 25.26
CA GLY A 19 -28.08 16.74 25.21
C GLY A 19 -28.53 16.30 26.60
N SER A 20 -29.72 16.68 27.05
CA SER A 20 -30.34 16.07 28.22
C SER A 20 -31.23 14.92 27.77
N VAL A 21 -31.10 13.77 28.44
CA VAL A 21 -32.04 12.64 28.27
C VAL A 21 -33.13 12.81 29.32
N TYR A 22 -34.39 12.85 28.86
CA TYR A 22 -35.55 13.10 29.72
C TYR A 22 -35.77 12.01 30.78
N ASP A 23 -35.41 10.77 30.47
CA ASP A 23 -35.46 9.62 31.37
C ASP A 23 -34.11 8.89 31.39
N GLN A 24 -33.36 9.03 32.48
CA GLN A 24 -32.05 8.41 32.64
C GLN A 24 -32.16 6.89 32.84
N ASP A 25 -33.26 6.42 33.42
CA ASP A 25 -33.48 4.99 33.71
C ASP A 25 -33.75 4.17 32.44
N SER A 26 -34.14 4.85 31.36
CA SER A 26 -34.33 4.27 30.01
C SER A 26 -33.22 4.66 29.02
N SER A 27 -32.12 5.27 29.49
CA SER A 27 -31.03 5.73 28.62
C SER A 27 -30.13 4.57 28.17
N LEU A 28 -29.76 4.56 26.89
CA LEU A 28 -28.81 3.60 26.31
C LEU A 28 -27.49 4.31 26.01
N VAL A 29 -26.43 3.94 26.72
CA VAL A 29 -25.07 4.42 26.46
C VAL A 29 -24.38 3.41 25.54
N ILE A 30 -24.06 3.85 24.32
CA ILE A 30 -23.26 3.06 23.37
C ILE A 30 -21.87 3.68 23.33
N THR A 31 -20.89 2.99 23.92
CA THR A 31 -19.48 3.30 23.69
C THR A 31 -19.10 2.75 22.32
N LEU A 32 -18.71 3.60 21.38
CA LEU A 32 -18.01 3.10 20.19
C LEU A 32 -16.68 2.50 20.65
N ASP A 33 -16.39 1.27 20.24
CA ASP A 33 -15.07 0.66 20.41
C ASP A 33 -14.00 1.64 19.91
N ASP A 34 -12.93 1.79 20.70
CA ASP A 34 -11.91 2.84 20.55
C ASP A 34 -11.41 2.95 19.09
N PRO A 35 -11.84 3.99 18.34
CA PRO A 35 -11.48 4.12 16.93
C PRO A 35 -9.97 4.32 16.73
N LEU A 36 -9.22 4.71 17.78
CA LEU A 36 -7.77 4.85 17.72
C LEU A 36 -7.06 3.49 17.79
N ALA A 37 -7.65 2.48 18.43
CA ALA A 37 -7.09 1.14 18.48
C ALA A 37 -7.02 0.50 17.09
N VAL A 38 -8.02 0.75 16.24
CA VAL A 38 -8.04 0.26 14.85
C VAL A 38 -6.88 0.84 14.04
N PHE A 39 -6.55 2.12 14.22
CA PHE A 39 -5.40 2.74 13.53
C PHE A 39 -4.07 2.16 14.02
N ASN A 40 -3.95 1.82 15.30
CA ASN A 40 -2.78 1.17 15.84
C ASN A 40 -2.57 -0.22 15.24
N ASP A 41 -3.63 -1.02 15.14
CA ASP A 41 -3.57 -2.36 14.56
C ASP A 41 -3.20 -2.32 13.07
N LEU A 42 -3.82 -1.42 12.31
CA LEU A 42 -3.48 -1.18 10.91
C LEU A 42 -2.02 -0.69 10.75
N GLY A 43 -1.55 0.16 11.67
CA GLY A 43 -0.18 0.63 11.71
C GLY A 43 0.82 -0.52 11.93
N MET A 44 0.52 -1.44 12.85
CA MET A 44 1.35 -2.62 13.09
C MET A 44 1.34 -3.58 11.90
N GLN A 45 0.18 -3.82 11.27
CA GLN A 45 0.09 -4.63 10.05
C GLN A 45 0.94 -4.06 8.93
N LEU A 46 0.83 -2.75 8.67
CA LEU A 46 1.63 -2.06 7.66
C LEU A 46 3.13 -2.12 7.97
N ALA A 47 3.52 -1.97 9.23
CA ALA A 47 4.92 -2.06 9.64
C ALA A 47 5.50 -3.45 9.37
N ALA A 48 4.72 -4.51 9.63
CA ALA A 48 5.11 -5.88 9.33
C ALA A 48 5.26 -6.11 7.82
N ASP A 49 4.31 -5.65 7.01
CA ASP A 49 4.37 -5.76 5.55
C ASP A 49 5.58 -5.01 4.97
N GLN A 50 5.87 -3.82 5.49
CA GLN A 50 7.07 -3.07 5.10
C GLN A 50 8.36 -3.80 5.46
N ALA A 51 8.42 -4.46 6.62
CA ALA A 51 9.58 -5.26 7.02
C ALA A 51 9.77 -6.46 6.08
N ALA A 52 8.72 -7.20 5.79
CA ALA A 52 8.75 -8.33 4.85
C ALA A 52 9.16 -7.88 3.44
N PHE A 53 8.64 -6.74 2.96
CA PHE A 53 9.03 -6.17 1.67
C PHE A 53 10.51 -5.80 1.62
N ARG A 54 11.04 -5.17 2.68
CA ARG A 54 12.47 -4.81 2.76
C ARG A 54 13.36 -6.05 2.78
N GLU A 55 12.97 -7.09 3.51
CA GLU A 55 13.71 -8.36 3.52
C GLU A 55 13.72 -9.00 2.14
N TRP A 56 12.55 -9.08 1.49
CA TRP A 56 12.44 -9.56 0.12
C TRP A 56 13.29 -8.74 -0.85
N GLN A 57 13.25 -7.41 -0.76
CA GLN A 57 14.08 -6.52 -1.57
C GLN A 57 15.56 -6.83 -1.36
N SER A 58 16.03 -6.88 -0.11
CA SER A 58 17.44 -7.18 0.17
C SER A 58 17.90 -8.53 -0.43
N ALA A 59 17.02 -9.54 -0.42
CA ALA A 59 17.32 -10.87 -0.94
C ALA A 59 17.24 -10.97 -2.48
N HIS A 60 16.45 -10.12 -3.14
CA HIS A 60 16.13 -10.25 -4.57
C HIS A 60 16.57 -9.07 -5.44
N GLU A 61 16.85 -7.90 -4.86
CA GLU A 61 17.19 -6.67 -5.58
C GLU A 61 18.35 -6.89 -6.56
N HIS A 62 19.45 -7.49 -6.10
CA HIS A 62 20.61 -7.72 -6.95
C HIS A 62 20.30 -8.67 -8.13
N LYS A 63 19.47 -9.70 -7.92
CA LYS A 63 19.06 -10.62 -8.99
C LYS A 63 18.20 -9.90 -10.03
N ILE A 64 17.29 -9.03 -9.57
CA ILE A 64 16.44 -8.22 -10.44
C ILE A 64 17.30 -7.22 -11.23
N GLN A 65 18.24 -6.53 -10.57
CA GLN A 65 19.16 -5.60 -11.23
C GLN A 65 20.01 -6.28 -12.30
N ILE A 66 20.53 -7.48 -12.01
CA ILE A 66 21.28 -8.28 -12.99
C ILE A 66 20.37 -8.66 -14.16
N ALA A 67 19.17 -9.18 -13.89
CA ALA A 67 18.23 -9.57 -14.94
C ALA A 67 17.86 -8.38 -15.84
N GLN A 68 17.59 -7.21 -15.24
CA GLN A 68 17.36 -5.95 -15.97
C GLN A 68 18.58 -5.57 -16.80
N THR A 69 19.77 -5.59 -16.21
CA THR A 69 21.02 -5.25 -16.93
C THR A 69 21.25 -6.18 -18.12
N ILE A 70 21.04 -7.49 -17.94
CA ILE A 70 21.14 -8.47 -19.02
C ILE A 70 20.08 -8.19 -20.09
N ALA A 71 18.83 -7.94 -19.71
CA ALA A 71 17.76 -7.60 -20.65
C ALA A 71 18.09 -6.36 -21.48
N THR A 72 18.63 -5.30 -20.85
CA THR A 72 19.08 -4.09 -21.53
C THR A 72 20.23 -4.39 -22.50
N LEU A 73 21.25 -5.15 -22.05
CA LEU A 73 22.44 -5.48 -22.86
C LEU A 73 22.12 -6.41 -24.03
N CYS A 74 21.21 -7.36 -23.83
CA CYS A 74 20.72 -8.26 -24.88
C CYS A 74 19.73 -7.58 -25.82
N GLY A 75 19.32 -6.33 -25.54
CA GLY A 75 18.31 -5.63 -26.33
C GLY A 75 16.94 -6.29 -26.28
N ALA A 76 16.67 -7.08 -25.24
CA ALA A 76 15.36 -7.68 -24.98
C ALA A 76 14.33 -6.61 -24.58
N GLU A 77 14.81 -5.45 -24.13
CA GLU A 77 13.98 -4.25 -24.05
C GLU A 77 13.60 -3.82 -25.47
N SER A 78 12.34 -4.06 -25.81
CA SER A 78 11.72 -3.77 -27.10
C SER A 78 11.53 -2.27 -27.31
N GLU A 79 12.60 -1.49 -27.17
CA GLU A 79 12.61 -0.08 -27.54
C GLU A 79 12.32 0.03 -29.03
N ALA A 80 11.29 0.80 -29.39
CA ALA A 80 10.85 0.95 -30.78
C ALA A 80 11.97 1.43 -31.72
N GLU A 81 12.97 2.11 -31.18
CA GLU A 81 14.16 2.63 -31.88
C GLU A 81 15.20 1.56 -32.21
N LYS A 82 15.21 0.45 -31.45
CA LYS A 82 16.11 -0.70 -31.65
C LYS A 82 15.50 -1.78 -32.56
N LEU A 83 14.21 -1.69 -32.86
CA LEU A 83 13.54 -2.58 -33.82
C LEU A 83 14.07 -2.38 -35.25
N PRO A 84 14.24 -3.47 -36.04
CA PRO A 84 14.60 -3.37 -37.45
C PRO A 84 13.64 -2.45 -38.23
N ALA A 85 14.17 -1.66 -39.17
CA ALA A 85 13.37 -0.73 -39.97
C ALA A 85 12.23 -1.42 -40.77
N SER A 86 12.34 -2.73 -41.02
CA SER A 86 11.34 -3.56 -41.70
C SER A 86 10.10 -3.87 -40.86
N VAL A 87 10.20 -3.83 -39.53
CA VAL A 87 9.11 -4.14 -38.60
C VAL A 87 8.69 -2.91 -37.77
N ARG A 88 9.55 -1.90 -37.68
CA ARG A 88 9.30 -0.64 -36.97
C ARG A 88 8.06 0.08 -37.51
N GLY A 89 7.11 0.41 -36.64
CA GLY A 89 5.88 1.14 -36.98
C GLY A 89 4.73 0.27 -37.49
N ASP A 90 4.95 -1.04 -37.64
CA ASP A 90 3.90 -2.03 -37.92
C ASP A 90 3.73 -2.93 -36.69
N ALA A 91 2.61 -2.75 -35.99
CA ALA A 91 2.34 -3.44 -34.72
C ALA A 91 2.24 -4.97 -34.89
N LEU A 92 1.69 -5.45 -36.02
CA LEU A 92 1.53 -6.88 -36.27
C LEU A 92 2.90 -7.54 -36.51
N ARG A 93 3.74 -6.90 -37.33
CA ARG A 93 5.09 -7.38 -37.63
C ARG A 93 6.02 -7.29 -36.43
N THR A 94 5.89 -6.25 -35.63
CA THR A 94 6.65 -6.10 -34.38
C THR A 94 6.31 -7.24 -33.42
N HIS A 95 5.03 -7.55 -33.23
CA HIS A 95 4.61 -8.65 -32.36
C HIS A 95 5.13 -10.01 -32.86
N GLN A 96 5.06 -10.28 -34.17
CA GLN A 96 5.61 -11.51 -34.75
C GLN A 96 7.12 -11.62 -34.52
N TYR A 97 7.86 -10.54 -34.81
CA TYR A 97 9.31 -10.48 -34.59
C TYR A 97 9.68 -10.73 -33.12
N LEU A 98 8.96 -10.11 -32.17
CA LEU A 98 9.24 -10.32 -30.75
C LEU A 98 8.92 -11.76 -30.31
N SER A 99 7.83 -12.36 -30.80
CA SER A 99 7.51 -13.76 -30.50
C SER A 99 8.54 -14.74 -31.06
N GLU A 100 9.12 -14.45 -32.24
CA GLU A 100 10.20 -15.25 -32.82
C GLU A 100 11.51 -15.12 -32.03
N VAL A 101 11.81 -13.90 -31.55
CA VAL A 101 12.98 -13.64 -30.70
C VAL A 101 12.83 -14.36 -29.36
N GLU A 102 11.66 -14.29 -28.71
CA GLU A 102 11.38 -15.00 -27.46
C GLU A 102 11.54 -16.52 -27.63
N ALA A 103 10.98 -17.10 -28.70
CA ALA A 103 11.08 -18.53 -28.99
C ALA A 103 12.52 -19.01 -29.26
N TYR A 104 13.45 -18.13 -29.64
CA TYR A 104 14.87 -18.47 -29.80
C TYR A 104 15.61 -18.62 -28.47
N PHE A 105 15.10 -18.01 -27.40
CA PHE A 105 15.72 -18.03 -26.07
C PHE A 105 15.11 -19.07 -25.11
N GLU A 106 14.07 -19.80 -25.52
CA GLU A 106 13.53 -21.00 -24.87
C GLU A 106 14.27 -22.28 -25.29
#